data_AF-A0A5M6IUF9-F1
#
_entry.id   AF-A0A5M6IUF9-F1
#
_cell.length_a   1.000
_cell.length_b   1.000
_cell.length_c   1.000
_cell.angle_alpha   90.00
_cell.angle_beta   90.00
_cell.angle_gamma   90.00
#
_symmetry.space_group_name_H-M   'P 1'
#
loop_
_entity.id
_entity.type
_entity.pdbx_description
1 polymer ?
#
loop_
_entity_poly.entity_id
_entity_poly.type
_entity_poly.pdbx_seq_one_letter_code
_entity_poly.pdbx_strand_id
1 'polypeptide(L)'
;MQAAERTYPVDVPGVGHFVFRKRLIRDQIRIQAEAVRITGGPTDDPDLKDISLAMATLIVLIKEAPAGWNVEYLDPLDRDVSAELWKVFGALRVAEDRFRGGA
;
A
#
# COMPACT_ATOMS: atom_id res chain seq x y z
N MET A 1 2.02 -19.42 19.72
CA MET A 1 3.33 -18.93 19.26
C MET A 1 3.08 -17.96 18.11
N GLN A 2 3.28 -16.65 18.31
CA GLN A 2 3.14 -15.70 17.19
C GLN A 2 4.31 -15.94 16.23
N ALA A 3 4.02 -16.24 14.96
CA ALA A 3 5.04 -16.22 13.93
C ALA A 3 5.60 -14.79 13.84
N ALA A 4 6.93 -14.63 13.88
CA ALA A 4 7.56 -13.33 13.74
C ALA A 4 7.05 -12.62 12.47
N GLU A 5 6.64 -11.36 12.61
CA GLU A 5 6.20 -10.53 11.49
C GLU A 5 7.33 -10.41 10.48
N ARG A 6 7.14 -10.95 9.28
CA ARG A 6 8.14 -10.84 8.22
C ARG A 6 7.98 -9.50 7.54
N THR A 7 9.01 -8.67 7.61
CA THR A 7 9.10 -7.40 6.87
C THR A 7 10.12 -7.50 5.75
N TYR A 8 10.01 -6.59 4.77
CA TYR A 8 10.98 -6.45 3.71
C TYR A 8 11.14 -4.97 3.32
N PRO A 9 12.40 -4.52 3.14
CA PRO A 9 12.68 -3.18 2.64
C PRO A 9 12.38 -3.08 1.13
N VAL A 10 11.91 -1.93 0.71
CA VAL A 10 11.66 -1.58 -0.69
C VAL A 10 12.09 -0.13 -0.91
N ASP A 11 13.06 0.07 -1.79
CA ASP A 11 13.46 1.39 -2.26
C ASP A 11 12.60 1.80 -3.46
N VAL A 12 11.97 2.98 -3.36
CA VAL A 12 11.13 3.56 -4.41
C VAL A 12 11.84 4.79 -4.98
N PRO A 13 12.39 4.71 -6.21
CA PRO A 13 13.12 5.81 -6.82
C PRO A 13 12.31 7.11 -6.86
N GLY A 14 12.89 8.19 -6.36
CA GLY A 14 12.26 9.51 -6.30
C GLY A 14 11.27 9.70 -5.14
N VAL A 15 10.98 8.67 -4.33
CA VAL A 15 10.07 8.76 -3.17
C VAL A 15 10.81 8.46 -1.87
N GLY A 16 11.54 7.35 -1.80
CA GLY A 16 12.37 7.00 -0.65
C GLY A 16 12.30 5.53 -0.25
N HIS A 17 12.72 5.25 0.98
CA HIS A 17 12.82 3.91 1.55
C HIS A 17 11.59 3.54 2.37
N PHE A 18 11.03 2.36 2.10
CA PHE A 18 9.88 1.83 2.81
C PHE A 18 10.21 0.46 3.40
N VAL A 19 9.62 0.16 4.56
CA VAL A 19 9.59 -1.20 5.11
C VAL A 19 8.15 -1.66 5.10
N PHE A 20 7.89 -2.75 4.37
CA PHE A 20 6.57 -3.36 4.29
C PHE A 20 6.53 -4.64 5.09
N ARG A 21 5.36 -4.98 5.63
CA ARG A 21 5.10 -6.32 6.16
C ARG A 21 4.58 -7.26 5.08
N LYS A 22 4.84 -8.55 5.23
CA LYS A 22 4.24 -9.60 4.39
C LYS A 22 2.73 -9.65 4.58
N ARG A 23 1.99 -9.47 3.48
CA ARG A 23 0.54 -9.59 3.46
C ARG A 23 0.10 -11.02 3.84
N LEU A 24 -0.77 -11.12 4.83
CA LEU A 24 -1.50 -12.34 5.18
C LEU A 24 -2.99 -12.16 4.87
N ILE A 25 -3.77 -13.24 4.93
CA ILE A 25 -5.22 -13.17 4.64
C ILE A 25 -5.96 -12.24 5.61
N ARG A 26 -5.51 -12.17 6.87
CA ARG A 26 -6.03 -11.20 7.85
C ARG A 26 -5.80 -9.75 7.43
N ASP A 27 -4.69 -9.49 6.72
CA ASP A 27 -4.38 -8.16 6.22
C ASP A 27 -5.21 -7.87 4.97
N GLN A 28 -5.47 -8.87 4.12
CA GLN A 28 -6.40 -8.70 3.00
C GLN A 28 -7.80 -8.28 3.48
N ILE A 29 -8.32 -8.87 4.56
CA ILE A 29 -9.61 -8.47 5.14
C ILE A 29 -9.54 -7.02 5.66
N ARG A 30 -8.45 -6.66 6.34
CA ARG A 30 -8.24 -5.28 6.83
C ARG A 30 -8.16 -4.28 5.70
N ILE A 31 -7.45 -4.60 4.61
CA ILE A 31 -7.36 -3.76 3.41
C ILE A 31 -8.76 -3.52 2.82
N GLN A 32 -9.59 -4.56 2.73
CA GLN A 32 -10.95 -4.40 2.21
C GLN A 32 -11.82 -3.53 3.12
N ALA A 33 -11.76 -3.75 4.44
CA ALA A 33 -12.50 -2.92 5.40
C ALA A 33 -12.04 -1.46 5.36
N GLU A 34 -10.73 -1.24 5.19
CA GLU A 34 -10.14 0.08 5.10
C GLU A 34 -10.49 0.79 3.80
N ALA A 35 -10.51 0.09 2.66
CA ALA A 35 -10.99 0.66 1.40
C ALA A 35 -12.44 1.14 1.51
N VAL A 36 -13.32 0.33 2.13
CA VAL A 36 -14.71 0.70 2.40
C VAL A 36 -14.79 1.92 3.35
N ARG A 37 -13.90 2.03 4.33
CA ARG A 37 -13.81 3.19 5.21
C ARG A 37 -13.44 4.46 4.43
N ILE A 38 -12.42 4.39 3.57
CA ILE A 38 -11.94 5.51 2.76
C ILE A 38 -13.05 6.05 1.86
N THR A 39 -13.83 5.16 1.23
CA THR A 39 -14.92 5.54 0.32
C THR A 39 -16.22 5.93 1.03
N GLY A 40 -16.30 5.79 2.36
CA GLY A 40 -17.52 6.04 3.13
C GLY A 40 -18.62 4.99 2.92
N GLY A 41 -18.29 3.83 2.35
CA GLY A 41 -19.24 2.76 2.00
C GLY A 41 -18.82 1.99 0.75
N PRO A 42 -19.53 0.91 0.40
CA PRO A 42 -19.28 0.19 -0.85
C PRO A 42 -19.42 1.10 -2.07
N THR A 43 -18.58 0.86 -3.08
CA THR A 43 -18.63 1.58 -4.37
C THR A 43 -18.59 0.59 -5.54
N ASP A 44 -19.36 0.90 -6.59
CA ASP A 44 -19.34 0.21 -7.88
C ASP A 44 -18.47 0.93 -8.92
N ASP A 45 -17.96 2.13 -8.59
CA ASP A 45 -17.03 2.87 -9.43
C ASP A 45 -15.65 2.15 -9.43
N PRO A 46 -15.19 1.64 -10.59
CA PRO A 46 -13.96 0.87 -10.67
C PRO A 46 -12.72 1.70 -10.37
N ASP A 47 -12.69 2.98 -10.77
CA ASP A 47 -11.53 3.85 -10.55
C ASP A 47 -11.40 4.20 -9.06
N LEU A 48 -12.53 4.52 -8.42
CA LEU A 48 -12.58 4.78 -6.97
C LEU A 48 -12.22 3.53 -6.16
N LYS A 49 -12.63 2.35 -6.63
CA LYS A 49 -12.27 1.07 -6.03
C LYS A 49 -10.76 0.81 -6.13
N ASP A 50 -10.16 1.03 -7.29
CA ASP A 50 -8.74 0.74 -7.50
C ASP A 50 -7.86 1.67 -6.66
N ILE A 51 -8.15 2.97 -6.66
CA ILE A 51 -7.37 3.94 -5.87
C ILE A 51 -7.54 3.71 -4.36
N SER A 52 -8.77 3.47 -3.88
CA SER A 52 -9.02 3.20 -2.45
C SER A 52 -8.35 1.91 -1.99
N LEU A 53 -8.31 0.86 -2.82
CA LEU A 53 -7.59 -0.37 -2.51
C LEU A 53 -6.07 -0.19 -2.48
N ALA A 54 -5.52 0.61 -3.39
CA ALA A 54 -4.09 0.94 -3.37
C ALA A 54 -3.73 1.70 -2.08
N MET A 55 -4.48 2.74 -1.74
CA MET A 55 -4.31 3.51 -0.51
C MET A 55 -4.43 2.63 0.73
N ALA A 56 -5.53 1.87 0.85
CA ALA A 56 -5.76 0.95 1.97
C ALA A 56 -4.64 -0.09 2.09
N THR A 57 -4.13 -0.60 0.98
CA THR A 57 -2.99 -1.53 0.98
C THR A 57 -1.76 -0.90 1.60
N LEU A 58 -1.42 0.33 1.22
CA LEU A 58 -0.27 1.04 1.77
C LEU A 58 -0.46 1.37 3.25
N ILE A 59 -1.64 1.88 3.65
CA ILE A 59 -1.98 2.14 5.07
C ILE A 59 -1.77 0.89 5.91
N VAL A 60 -2.26 -0.26 5.43
CA VAL A 60 -2.24 -1.50 6.20
C VAL A 60 -0.89 -2.19 6.19
N LEU A 61 -0.08 -2.07 5.13
CA LEU A 61 1.14 -2.86 4.98
C LEU A 61 2.45 -2.10 5.22
N ILE A 62 2.43 -0.76 5.19
CA ILE A 62 3.61 0.03 5.55
C ILE A 62 3.88 -0.12 7.04
N LYS A 63 5.12 -0.47 7.36
CA LYS A 63 5.66 -0.53 8.72
C LYS A 63 6.50 0.70 9.03
N GLU A 64 7.28 1.14 8.04
CA GLU A 64 8.11 2.34 8.07
C GLU A 64 8.07 3.01 6.70
N ALA A 65 8.02 4.35 6.68
CA ALA A 65 8.01 5.17 5.48
C ALA A 65 9.01 6.33 5.63
N PRO A 66 9.39 7.01 4.55
CA PRO A 66 10.21 8.21 4.61
C PRO A 66 9.58 9.28 5.51
N ALA A 67 10.41 10.08 6.17
CA ALA A 67 9.92 11.14 7.05
C ALA A 67 9.02 12.12 6.26
N GLY A 68 7.83 12.40 6.80
CA GLY A 68 6.85 13.30 6.17
C GLY A 68 5.98 12.64 5.10
N TRP A 69 6.22 11.39 4.72
CA TRP A 69 5.37 10.69 3.77
C TRP A 69 4.12 10.13 4.46
N ASN A 70 2.94 10.46 3.95
CA ASN A 70 1.68 9.87 4.38
C ASN A 70 0.68 9.83 3.21
N VAL A 71 0.23 8.61 2.88
CA VAL A 71 -0.73 8.36 1.80
C VAL A 71 -2.05 9.12 1.94
N GLU A 72 -2.52 9.38 3.15
CA GLU A 72 -3.78 10.10 3.39
C GLU A 72 -3.65 11.62 3.19
N TYR A 73 -2.43 12.16 3.19
CA TYR A 73 -2.17 13.60 3.04
C TYR A 73 -1.44 13.95 1.73
N LEU A 74 -1.45 13.02 0.77
CA LEU A 74 -0.97 13.28 -0.58
C LEU A 74 -1.89 14.30 -1.26
N ASP A 75 -1.32 15.41 -1.75
CA ASP A 75 -2.05 16.44 -2.49
C ASP A 75 -2.40 15.91 -3.90
N PRO A 76 -3.69 15.72 -4.24
CA PRO A 76 -4.09 15.21 -5.56
C PRO A 76 -3.86 16.22 -6.70
N LEU A 77 -3.65 17.50 -6.40
CA LEU A 77 -3.36 18.54 -7.38
C LEU A 77 -1.87 18.66 -7.69
N ASP A 78 -1.03 18.08 -6.84
CA ASP A 78 0.38 17.86 -7.15
C ASP A 78 0.49 16.63 -8.08
N ARG A 79 0.83 16.91 -9.34
CA ARG A 79 0.92 15.88 -10.39
C ARG A 79 1.94 14.81 -10.05
N ASP A 80 2.97 15.13 -9.28
CA ASP A 80 3.99 14.16 -8.91
C ASP A 80 3.47 13.22 -7.81
N VAL A 81 2.67 13.74 -6.89
CA VAL A 81 2.17 13.06 -5.69
C VAL A 81 1.11 11.99 -5.99
N SER A 82 0.19 12.24 -6.93
CA SER A 82 -0.74 11.19 -7.39
C SER A 82 -0.01 10.03 -8.10
N ALA A 83 1.11 10.31 -8.77
CA ALA A 83 1.98 9.28 -9.34
C ALA A 83 2.80 8.56 -8.26
N GLU A 84 3.13 9.20 -7.13
CA GLU A 84 3.83 8.57 -6.01
C GLU A 84 3.05 7.42 -5.39
N LEU A 85 1.74 7.58 -5.18
CA LEU A 85 0.86 6.51 -4.70
C LEU A 85 1.06 5.23 -5.53
N TRP A 86 0.95 5.37 -6.85
CA TRP A 86 1.08 4.25 -7.78
C TRP A 86 2.51 3.73 -7.88
N LYS A 87 3.53 4.59 -7.78
CA LYS A 87 4.95 4.15 -7.73
C LYS A 87 5.21 3.27 -6.52
N VAL A 88 4.79 3.71 -5.32
CA VAL A 88 4.98 2.96 -4.07
C VAL A 88 4.17 1.66 -4.09
N PHE A 89 2.91 1.72 -4.50
CA PHE A 89 2.05 0.54 -4.63
C PHE A 89 2.60 -0.46 -5.65
N GLY A 90 3.08 0.00 -6.80
CA GLY A 90 3.71 -0.83 -7.83
C GLY A 90 4.99 -1.50 -7.34
N ALA A 91 5.85 -0.76 -6.63
CA ALA A 91 7.07 -1.30 -6.03
C ALA A 91 6.78 -2.39 -4.99
N LEU A 92 5.75 -2.18 -4.16
CA LEU A 92 5.23 -3.20 -3.24
C LEU A 92 4.76 -4.45 -3.99
N ARG A 93 3.96 -4.30 -5.05
CA ARG A 93 3.46 -5.44 -5.84
C ARG A 93 4.59 -6.26 -6.46
N VAL A 94 5.61 -5.59 -7.02
CA VAL A 94 6.82 -6.25 -7.54
C VAL A 94 7.55 -7.02 -6.43
N ALA A 95 7.68 -6.43 -5.24
CA ALA A 95 8.28 -7.09 -4.10
C ALA A 95 7.47 -8.32 -3.65
N GLU A 96 6.13 -8.22 -3.57
CA GLU A 96 5.26 -9.35 -3.26
C GLU A 96 5.35 -10.47 -4.30
N ASP A 97 5.44 -10.13 -5.58
CA ASP A 97 5.51 -11.11 -6.67
C ASP A 97 6.85 -11.87 -6.68
N ARG A 98 7.96 -11.23 -6.31
CA ARG A 98 9.26 -11.91 -6.09
C ARG A 98 9.16 -13.02 -5.06
N PHE A 99 8.31 -12.88 -4.04
CA PHE A 99 8.08 -13.93 -3.04
C PHE A 99 7.14 -15.04 -3.52
N ARG A 100 6.33 -14.80 -4.56
CA ARG A 100 5.45 -15.82 -5.17
C ARG A 100 6.17 -16.67 -6.22
N GLY A 101 7.15 -16.10 -6.91
CA GLY A 101 7.99 -16.81 -7.88
C GLY A 101 9.15 -17.61 -7.28
N GLY A 102 9.33 -17.55 -5.95
CA GLY A 102 10.31 -18.35 -5.21
C GLY A 102 9.67 -19.60 -4.61
N ALA A 103 9.40 -20.60 -5.44
CA ALA A 103 9.12 -21.98 -5.07
C ALA A 103 9.87 -22.93 -6.02
#